data_AF-A0A3A0AZL2-F1
#
_entry.id   AF-A0A3A0AZL2-F1
#
_cell.length_a   1.000
_cell.length_b   1.000
_cell.length_c   1.000
_cell.angle_alpha   90.00
_cell.angle_beta   90.00
_cell.angle_gamma   90.00
#
_symmetry.space_group_name_H-M   'P 1'
#
loop_
_entity.id
_entity.type
_entity.pdbx_description
1 polymer ?
#
loop_
_entity_poly.entity_id
_entity_poly.type
_entity_poly.pdbx_seq_one_letter_code
_entity_poly.pdbx_strand_id
1 'polypeptide(L)'
;MSNKNTGLIATIASVVLCGCPGLFLCFYGALATFASFVPGANIDVGGSSDPAAAMGMGIGSICVSLIFIAIPVAVWFFMMRKKPAASGDEPLPPVS
;
A
#
# COMPACT_ATOMS: atom_id res chain seq x y z
N MET A 1 1.28 26.01 -6.84
CA MET A 1 1.76 24.84 -6.08
C MET A 1 3.01 24.32 -6.78
N SER A 2 4.17 24.34 -6.12
CA SER A 2 5.47 24.02 -6.75
C SER A 2 5.58 22.53 -7.07
N ASN A 3 6.20 22.18 -8.21
CA ASN A 3 6.35 20.81 -8.73
C ASN A 3 6.98 19.82 -7.72
N LYS A 4 7.78 20.36 -6.78
CA LYS A 4 8.44 19.61 -5.72
C LYS A 4 7.44 19.08 -4.68
N ASN A 5 6.37 19.84 -4.40
CA ASN A 5 5.34 19.48 -3.44
C ASN A 5 4.36 18.45 -4.03
N THR A 6 4.08 18.52 -5.33
CA THR A 6 3.14 17.61 -6.01
C THR A 6 3.55 16.16 -5.88
N GLY A 7 4.84 15.86 -6.01
CA GLY A 7 5.37 14.52 -5.82
C GLY A 7 5.15 14.05 -4.37
N LEU A 8 5.61 14.83 -3.40
CA LEU A 8 5.46 14.46 -1.99
C LEU A 8 3.99 14.21 -1.60
N ILE A 9 3.08 15.05 -2.08
CA ILE A 9 1.64 14.89 -1.85
C ILE A 9 1.12 13.59 -2.48
N ALA A 10 1.55 13.24 -3.70
CA ALA A 10 1.15 11.99 -4.36
C ALA A 10 1.65 10.74 -3.61
N THR A 11 2.87 10.76 -3.09
CA THR A 11 3.39 9.65 -2.27
C THR A 11 2.63 9.55 -0.95
N ILE A 12 2.40 10.66 -0.25
CA ILE A 12 1.66 10.64 1.03
C ILE A 12 0.23 10.16 0.80
N ALA A 13 -0.46 10.68 -0.23
CA ALA A 13 -1.81 10.26 -0.57
C ALA A 13 -1.87 8.76 -0.90
N SER A 14 -0.94 8.23 -1.69
CA SER A 14 -0.92 6.79 -2.01
C SER A 14 -0.60 5.91 -0.81
N VAL A 15 0.30 6.34 0.09
CA VAL A 15 0.60 5.59 1.33
C VAL A 15 -0.59 5.61 2.28
N VAL A 16 -1.27 6.74 2.46
CA VAL A 16 -2.42 6.84 3.38
C VAL A 16 -3.65 6.10 2.83
N LEU A 17 -3.97 6.27 1.55
CA LEU A 17 -5.14 5.64 0.93
C LEU A 17 -4.94 4.16 0.65
N CYS A 18 -3.69 3.72 0.48
CA CYS A 18 -3.41 2.40 -0.06
C CYS A 18 -2.39 1.60 0.76
N GLY A 19 -1.26 2.21 1.12
CA GLY A 19 -0.23 1.55 1.92
C GLY A 19 -0.69 1.15 3.32
N CYS A 20 -1.29 2.07 4.07
CA CYS A 20 -1.74 1.86 5.44
C CYS A 20 -2.88 0.82 5.53
N PRO A 21 -4.01 0.97 4.79
CA PRO A 21 -5.05 -0.07 4.79
C PRO A 21 -4.54 -1.40 4.22
N GLY A 22 -3.66 -1.38 3.21
CA GLY A 22 -3.02 -2.59 2.69
C GLY A 22 -2.20 -3.31 3.76
N LEU A 23 -1.37 -2.61 4.52
CA LEU A 23 -0.58 -3.23 5.59
C LEU A 23 -1.46 -3.87 6.67
N PHE A 24 -2.49 -3.15 7.12
CA PHE A 24 -3.46 -3.68 8.09
C PHE A 24 -4.16 -4.94 7.57
N LEU A 25 -4.61 -4.94 6.32
CA LEU A 25 -5.23 -6.11 5.68
C LEU A 25 -4.27 -7.29 5.55
N CYS A 26 -2.98 -7.03 5.32
CA CYS A 26 -1.95 -8.05 5.24
C CYS A 26 -1.73 -8.73 6.60
N PHE A 27 -1.57 -7.96 7.67
CA PHE A 27 -1.44 -8.49 9.04
C PHE A 27 -2.70 -9.22 9.48
N TYR A 28 -3.88 -8.64 9.24
CA TYR A 28 -5.16 -9.28 9.54
C TYR A 28 -5.31 -10.61 8.80
N GLY A 29 -5.01 -10.64 7.51
CA GLY A 29 -5.10 -11.85 6.71
C GLY A 29 -4.11 -12.93 7.11
N ALA A 30 -2.89 -12.54 7.47
CA ALA A 30 -1.91 -13.46 8.04
C ALA A 30 -2.43 -14.08 9.34
N LEU A 31 -2.93 -13.25 10.27
CA LEU A 31 -3.50 -13.73 11.53
C LEU A 31 -4.71 -14.65 11.33
N ALA A 32 -5.64 -14.30 10.44
CA ALA A 32 -6.80 -15.13 10.12
C ALA A 32 -6.38 -16.49 9.51
N THR A 33 -5.38 -16.48 8.64
CA THR A 33 -4.82 -17.70 8.03
C THR A 33 -4.14 -18.55 9.09
N PHE A 34 -3.30 -17.98 9.96
CA PHE A 34 -2.65 -18.74 11.04
C PHE A 34 -3.67 -19.28 12.06
N ALA A 35 -4.68 -18.49 12.42
CA ALA A 35 -5.72 -18.91 13.35
C ALA A 35 -6.50 -20.12 12.84
N SER A 36 -6.70 -20.24 11.52
CA SER A 36 -7.39 -21.39 10.92
C SER A 36 -6.67 -22.73 11.10
N PHE A 37 -5.36 -22.72 11.39
CA PHE A 37 -4.57 -23.92 11.67
C PHE A 37 -4.52 -24.28 13.16
N VAL A 38 -5.09 -23.46 14.05
CA VAL A 38 -5.10 -23.71 15.49
C VAL A 38 -6.29 -24.61 15.86
N PRO A 39 -6.06 -25.86 16.30
CA PRO A 39 -7.15 -26.75 16.68
C PRO A 39 -7.85 -26.23 17.95
N GLY A 40 -9.19 -26.18 17.93
CA GLY A 40 -10.00 -25.70 19.05
C GLY A 40 -10.17 -24.18 19.16
N ALA A 41 -9.66 -23.42 18.19
CA ALA A 41 -9.95 -21.99 18.09
C ALA A 41 -11.42 -21.77 17.68
N ASN A 42 -12.12 -20.89 18.39
CA ASN A 42 -13.44 -20.42 17.98
C ASN A 42 -13.25 -19.28 16.96
N ILE A 43 -13.04 -19.63 15.70
CA ILE A 43 -12.98 -18.64 14.63
C ILE A 43 -14.39 -18.47 14.06
N ASP A 44 -15.00 -17.30 14.28
CA ASP A 44 -16.24 -16.93 13.61
C ASP A 44 -15.93 -15.99 12.44
N VAL A 45 -16.19 -16.47 11.23
CA VAL A 45 -16.02 -15.72 10.00
C VAL A 45 -17.41 -15.52 9.39
N GLY A 46 -18.06 -14.43 9.78
CA GLY A 46 -19.38 -14.07 9.28
C GLY A 46 -20.48 -15.08 9.65
N GLY A 47 -20.41 -15.68 10.84
CA GLY A 47 -21.36 -16.69 11.32
C GLY A 47 -21.03 -18.13 10.95
N SER A 48 -19.90 -18.38 10.26
CA SER A 48 -19.37 -19.73 10.02
C SER A 48 -18.19 -20.00 10.95
N SER A 49 -18.24 -21.14 11.65
CA SER A 49 -17.15 -21.65 12.49
C SER A 49 -16.20 -22.58 11.74
N ASP A 50 -16.30 -22.62 10.40
CA ASP A 50 -15.48 -23.51 9.58
C ASP A 50 -14.06 -22.94 9.39
N PRO A 51 -13.01 -23.71 9.68
CA PRO A 51 -11.62 -23.27 9.49
C PRO A 51 -11.30 -22.95 8.01
N ALA A 52 -12.03 -23.57 7.07
CA ALA A 52 -11.92 -23.25 5.65
C ALA A 52 -12.41 -21.82 5.32
N ALA A 53 -13.42 -21.31 6.02
CA ALA A 53 -13.90 -19.93 5.86
C ALA A 53 -12.85 -18.92 6.35
N ALA A 54 -12.20 -19.22 7.48
CA ALA A 54 -11.09 -18.44 8.02
C ALA A 54 -9.87 -18.40 7.09
N MET A 55 -9.49 -19.55 6.51
CA MET A 55 -8.45 -19.59 5.47
C MET A 55 -8.83 -18.77 4.25
N GLY A 56 -10.05 -18.92 3.75
CA GLY A 56 -10.52 -18.19 2.57
C GLY A 56 -10.48 -16.68 2.76
N MET A 57 -10.97 -16.20 3.91
CA MET A 57 -10.92 -14.78 4.26
C MET A 57 -9.47 -14.29 4.42
N GLY A 58 -8.61 -15.06 5.11
CA GLY A 58 -7.23 -14.68 5.35
C GLY A 58 -6.39 -14.59 4.06
N ILE A 59 -6.47 -15.61 3.20
CA ILE A 59 -5.80 -15.61 1.90
C ILE A 59 -6.36 -14.50 1.01
N GLY A 60 -7.69 -14.34 0.97
CA GLY A 60 -8.35 -13.28 0.21
C GLY A 60 -7.87 -11.89 0.60
N SER A 61 -7.79 -11.58 1.89
CA SER A 61 -7.33 -10.28 2.37
C SER A 61 -5.83 -10.05 2.13
N ILE A 62 -4.99 -11.10 2.21
CA ILE A 62 -3.57 -11.01 1.82
C ILE A 62 -3.46 -10.65 0.33
N CYS A 63 -4.21 -11.32 -0.55
CA CYS A 63 -4.18 -11.03 -1.99
C CYS A 63 -4.58 -9.58 -2.29
N VAL A 64 -5.66 -9.09 -1.68
CA VAL A 64 -6.08 -7.68 -1.83
C VAL A 64 -5.01 -6.74 -1.27
N SER A 65 -4.38 -7.08 -0.15
CA SER A 65 -3.30 -6.26 0.42
C SER A 65 -2.11 -6.11 -0.51
N LEU A 66 -1.73 -7.17 -1.25
CA LEU A 66 -0.61 -7.12 -2.19
C LEU A 66 -0.89 -6.16 -3.34
N ILE A 67 -2.14 -6.15 -3.85
CA ILE A 67 -2.56 -5.19 -4.86
C ILE A 67 -2.47 -3.77 -4.30
N PHE A 68 -2.95 -3.55 -3.09
CA PHE A 68 -2.88 -2.25 -2.42
C PHE A 68 -1.43 -1.80 -2.20
N ILE A 69 -0.52 -2.68 -1.78
CA ILE A 69 0.90 -2.35 -1.59
C ILE A 69 1.59 -2.06 -2.94
N ALA A 70 1.17 -2.69 -4.03
CA ALA A 70 1.73 -2.44 -5.35
C ALA A 70 1.49 -0.99 -5.85
N ILE A 71 0.39 -0.35 -5.43
CA ILE A 71 0.05 1.03 -5.84
C ILE A 71 1.08 2.07 -5.35
N PRO A 72 1.38 2.22 -4.05
CA PRO A 72 2.39 3.16 -3.59
C PRO A 72 3.79 2.82 -4.12
N VAL A 73 4.11 1.54 -4.35
CA VAL A 73 5.36 1.13 -5.02
C VAL A 73 5.42 1.66 -6.45
N ALA A 74 4.33 1.52 -7.21
CA ALA A 74 4.25 2.06 -8.57
C ALA A 74 4.32 3.60 -8.58
N VAL A 75 3.58 4.28 -7.70
CA VAL A 75 3.61 5.75 -7.57
C VAL A 75 5.02 6.24 -7.25
N TRP A 76 5.69 5.60 -6.29
CA TRP A 76 7.06 5.92 -5.92
C TRP A 76 8.03 5.70 -7.09
N PHE A 77 7.93 4.58 -7.80
CA PHE A 77 8.75 4.28 -8.96
C PHE A 77 8.55 5.30 -10.09
N PHE A 78 7.30 5.61 -10.45
CA PHE A 78 7.00 6.61 -11.48
C PHE A 78 7.45 8.01 -11.08
N MET A 79 7.39 8.35 -9.79
CA MET A 79 7.92 9.62 -9.29
C MET A 79 9.45 9.70 -9.36
N MET A 80 10.18 8.64 -9.01
CA MET A 80 11.64 8.61 -9.14
C MET A 80 12.09 8.70 -10.60
N ARG A 81 11.30 8.13 -11.54
CA ARG A 81 11.58 8.18 -12.98
C ARG A 81 11.32 9.56 -13.59
N LYS A 82 10.41 10.37 -13.02
CA LYS A 82 10.26 11.78 -13.39
C LYS A 82 11.35 12.59 -12.69
N LYS A 83 12.49 12.78 -13.35
CA LYS A 83 13.43 13.85 -12.98
C LYS A 83 12.61 15.15 -12.83
N PRO A 84 12.69 15.89 -11.71
CA PRO A 84 12.02 17.17 -11.61
C PRO A 84 12.52 18.02 -12.78
N ALA A 85 11.60 18.44 -13.66
CA ALA A 85 11.92 19.41 -14.70
C ALA A 85 12.61 20.57 -13.98
N ALA A 86 13.84 20.87 -14.38
CA ALA A 86 14.59 21.98 -13.85
C ALA A 86 13.69 23.22 -13.96
N SER A 87 13.21 23.71 -12.81
CA SER A 87 12.59 25.01 -12.71
C SER A 87 13.65 26.01 -13.12
N GLY A 88 13.55 26.54 -14.34
CA GLY A 88 14.49 27.47 -14.97
C GLY A 88 14.47 28.86 -14.33
N ASP A 89 14.63 28.90 -13.01
CA ASP A 89 14.79 30.12 -12.20
C ASP A 89 16.25 30.31 -11.76
N GLU A 90 17.21 29.69 -12.47
CA GLU A 90 18.62 30.02 -12.32
C GLU A 90 18.95 31.20 -13.26
N PRO A 91 19.32 32.39 -12.74
CA PRO A 91 19.82 33.47 -13.56
C PRO A 91 21.04 32.98 -14.32
N LEU A 92 20.99 33.00 -15.66
CA LEU A 92 22.13 32.69 -16.50
C LEU A 92 23.30 33.59 -16.08
N PRO A 93 24.53 33.04 -15.86
CA PRO A 93 25.67 33.88 -15.58
C PRO A 93 25.84 34.85 -16.75
N PRO A 94 26.13 36.15 -16.49
CA PRO A 94 26.31 37.11 -17.56
C PRO A 94 27.42 36.59 -18.47
N VAL A 95 27.08 36.39 -19.75
CA VAL A 95 28.12 36.20 -20.76
C VAL A 95 28.84 37.53 -20.88
N SER A 96 30.17 37.43 -20.74
CA SER A 96 31.20 38.48 -20.74
C SER A 96 30.84 39.78 -21.45
#